data_AF-X1LQX0-F1
#
_entry.id   AF-X1LQX0-F1
#
_cell.length_a   1.000
_cell.length_b   1.000
_cell.length_c   1.000
_cell.angle_alpha   90.00
_cell.angle_beta   90.00
_cell.angle_gamma   90.00
#
_symmetry.space_group_name_H-M   'P 1'
#
loop_
_entity.id
_entity.type
_entity.pdbx_description
1 polymer ?
#
loop_
_entity_poly.entity_id
_entity_poly.type
_entity_poly.pdbx_seq_one_letter_code
_entity_poly.pdbx_strand_id
1 'polypeptide(L)'
;PIPEVGDYIIIINWAGIAQCIIQITNVDIIPFEEVTEEFAAKEGEGDKTLSFWRKVHRKFFTLGLKEYSKIFSEDMLMVCEEFEVVY
;
A
#
# COMPACT_ATOMS: atom_id res chain seq x y z
N PRO A 1 15.12 -0.89 -0.02
CA PRO A 1 15.09 -0.79 -1.50
C PRO A 1 13.63 -0.57 -1.91
N ILE A 2 13.39 -0.02 -3.10
CA ILE A 2 12.04 -0.02 -3.69
C ILE A 2 11.77 -1.46 -4.19
N PRO A 3 10.56 -2.02 -3.99
CA PRO A 3 10.19 -3.33 -4.52
C PRO A 3 10.26 -3.36 -6.05
N GLU A 4 10.51 -4.54 -6.61
CA GLU A 4 10.61 -4.74 -8.06
C GLU A 4 9.56 -5.74 -8.55
N VAL A 5 9.10 -5.54 -9.80
CA VAL A 5 8.22 -6.51 -10.45
C VAL A 5 8.93 -7.86 -10.53
N GLY A 6 8.25 -8.90 -10.07
CA GLY A 6 8.79 -10.26 -9.96
C GLY A 6 9.28 -10.64 -8.57
N ASP A 7 9.37 -9.70 -7.62
CA ASP A 7 9.70 -10.00 -6.22
C ASP A 7 8.67 -10.94 -5.59
N TYR A 8 9.15 -11.88 -4.78
CA TYR A 8 8.32 -12.80 -4.01
C TYR A 8 8.31 -12.43 -2.53
N ILE A 9 7.11 -12.34 -1.94
CA ILE A 9 6.93 -11.96 -0.53
C ILE A 9 6.10 -13.02 0.19
N ILE A 10 6.60 -13.50 1.33
CA ILE A 10 5.84 -14.35 2.25
C ILE A 10 4.98 -13.45 3.14
N ILE A 11 3.66 -13.58 3.02
CA ILE A 11 2.72 -12.87 3.90
C ILE A 11 2.53 -13.68 5.17
N ILE A 12 2.71 -13.03 6.32
CA ILE A 12 2.50 -13.62 7.65
C ILE A 12 1.34 -12.93 8.36
N ASN A 13 0.66 -13.67 9.24
CA ASN A 13 -0.30 -13.07 10.16
C ASN A 13 0.40 -12.45 11.39
N TRP A 14 -0.38 -11.83 12.27
CA TRP A 14 0.13 -11.20 13.50
C TRP A 14 0.89 -12.15 14.44
N ALA A 15 0.60 -13.46 14.40
CA ALA A 15 1.30 -14.47 15.19
C ALA A 15 2.60 -14.97 14.53
N GLY A 16 2.99 -14.41 13.38
CA GLY A 16 4.18 -14.81 12.63
C GLY A 16 4.01 -16.06 11.78
N ILE A 17 2.77 -16.51 11.55
CA ILE A 17 2.49 -17.73 10.78
C ILE A 17 2.26 -17.35 9.31
N ALA A 18 3.01 -17.99 8.40
CA ALA A 18 2.86 -17.81 6.96
C ALA A 18 1.43 -18.13 6.48
N GLN A 19 0.88 -17.28 5.61
CA GLN A 19 -0.47 -17.39 5.06
C GLN A 19 -0.44 -17.68 3.57
N CYS A 20 0.44 -17.01 2.82
CA CYS A 20 0.61 -17.20 1.38
C CYS A 20 1.95 -16.62 0.90
N ILE A 21 2.29 -16.88 -0.35
CA ILE A 21 3.34 -16.18 -1.10
C ILE A 21 2.68 -15.35 -2.19
N ILE A 22 3.07 -14.08 -2.31
CA ILE A 22 2.67 -13.20 -3.40
C ILE A 22 3.86 -12.93 -4.33
N GLN A 23 3.57 -12.65 -5.60
CA GLN A 23 4.53 -12.10 -6.56
C GLN A 23 4.08 -10.70 -6.99
N ILE A 24 4.96 -9.71 -6.93
CA ILE A 24 4.68 -8.35 -7.41
C ILE A 24 4.55 -8.37 -8.94
N THR A 25 3.44 -7.83 -9.45
CA THR A 25 3.14 -7.77 -10.89
C THR A 25 3.25 -6.35 -11.45
N ASN A 26 3.09 -5.32 -10.61
CA ASN A 26 3.28 -3.92 -10.99
C ASN A 26 3.80 -3.09 -9.81
N VAL A 27 4.60 -2.07 -10.10
CA VAL A 27 5.06 -1.07 -9.12
C VAL A 27 4.97 0.31 -9.74
N ASP A 28 4.12 1.16 -9.16
CA ASP A 28 3.98 2.57 -9.55
C ASP A 28 4.41 3.49 -8.41
N ILE A 29 5.01 4.63 -8.78
CA ILE A 29 5.39 5.68 -7.84
C ILE A 29 4.67 6.96 -8.22
N ILE A 30 3.60 7.27 -7.50
CA ILE A 30 2.71 8.40 -7.78
C ILE A 30 2.43 9.20 -6.51
N PRO A 31 2.10 10.50 -6.61
CA PRO A 31 1.62 11.28 -5.48
C PRO A 31 0.39 10.66 -4.80
N PHE A 32 0.25 10.83 -3.49
CA PHE A 32 -0.90 10.34 -2.73
C PHE A 32 -2.24 10.83 -3.30
N GLU A 33 -2.31 12.08 -3.76
CA GLU A 33 -3.52 12.62 -4.38
C GLU A 33 -3.86 12.01 -5.74
N GLU A 34 -2.88 11.44 -6.45
CA GLU A 34 -3.05 10.82 -7.76
C GLU A 34 -3.47 9.33 -7.66
N VAL A 35 -3.51 8.75 -6.46
CA VAL A 35 -4.04 7.40 -6.26
C VAL A 35 -5.48 7.32 -6.77
N THR A 36 -5.74 6.32 -7.62
CA THR A 36 -6.98 6.19 -8.36
C THR A 36 -8.04 5.39 -7.60
N GLU A 37 -9.31 5.55 -8.00
CA GLU A 37 -10.40 4.70 -7.51
C GLU A 37 -10.17 3.22 -7.85
N GLU A 38 -9.57 2.93 -9.01
CA GLU A 38 -9.23 1.56 -9.41
C GLU A 38 -8.22 0.94 -8.44
N PHE A 39 -7.15 1.66 -8.09
CA PHE A 39 -6.16 1.17 -7.13
C PHE A 39 -6.79 0.92 -5.76
N ALA A 40 -7.55 1.89 -5.24
CA ALA A 40 -8.26 1.74 -3.97
C ALA A 40 -9.23 0.54 -3.97
N ALA A 41 -9.88 0.27 -5.10
CA ALA A 41 -10.76 -0.87 -5.24
C ALA A 41 -10.00 -2.21 -5.28
N LYS A 42 -8.81 -2.26 -5.91
CA LYS A 42 -7.92 -3.43 -5.93
C LYS A 42 -7.39 -3.76 -4.52
N GLU A 43 -6.95 -2.76 -3.77
CA GLU A 43 -6.48 -2.94 -2.39
C GLU A 43 -7.58 -3.48 -1.48
N GLY A 44 -8.83 -3.06 -1.73
CA GLY A 44 -10.01 -3.79 -1.29
C GLY A 44 -10.39 -3.60 0.18
N GLU A 45 -9.77 -2.64 0.89
CA GLU A 45 -10.11 -2.31 2.27
C GLU A 45 -11.48 -1.61 2.40
N GLY A 46 -12.14 -1.82 3.54
CA GLY A 46 -13.38 -1.12 3.89
C GLY A 46 -14.50 -1.30 2.87
N ASP A 47 -15.02 -0.18 2.35
CA ASP A 47 -16.05 -0.13 1.31
C ASP A 47 -15.50 -0.07 -0.12
N LYS A 48 -14.16 -0.22 -0.28
CA LYS A 48 -13.45 -0.19 -1.56
C LYS A 48 -13.51 1.14 -2.31
N THR A 49 -13.88 2.22 -1.64
CA THR A 49 -13.90 3.55 -2.24
C THR A 49 -12.60 4.30 -2.03
N LEU A 50 -12.23 5.17 -2.98
CA LEU A 50 -11.09 6.09 -2.83
C LEU A 50 -11.26 7.01 -1.61
N SER A 51 -12.50 7.37 -1.27
CA SER A 51 -12.80 8.20 -0.10
C SER A 51 -12.39 7.52 1.22
N PHE A 52 -12.69 6.22 1.34
CA PHE A 52 -12.30 5.43 2.50
C PHE A 52 -10.79 5.23 2.53
N TRP A 53 -10.21 4.85 1.39
CA TRP A 53 -8.77 4.69 1.22
C TRP A 53 -8.00 5.93 1.68
N ARG A 54 -8.35 7.12 1.16
CA ARG A 54 -7.69 8.39 1.52
C ARG A 54 -7.81 8.69 3.00
N LYS A 55 -8.96 8.42 3.62
CA LYS A 55 -9.20 8.67 5.04
C LYS A 55 -8.29 7.82 5.92
N VAL A 56 -8.24 6.50 5.68
CA VAL A 56 -7.46 5.59 6.53
C VAL A 56 -5.96 5.76 6.29
N HIS A 57 -5.54 5.90 5.04
CA HIS A 57 -4.13 6.06 4.68
C HIS A 57 -3.55 7.40 5.13
N ARG A 58 -4.30 8.52 5.02
CA ARG A 58 -3.86 9.80 5.58
C ARG A 58 -3.60 9.69 7.08
N LYS A 59 -4.50 9.03 7.82
CA LYS A 59 -4.33 8.83 9.26
C LYS A 59 -3.10 7.97 9.55
N PHE A 60 -2.94 6.87 8.81
CA PHE A 60 -1.80 5.96 8.95
C PHE A 60 -0.47 6.68 8.72
N PHE A 61 -0.29 7.33 7.57
CA PHE A 61 0.94 8.05 7.23
C PHE A 61 1.18 9.25 8.15
N THR A 62 0.15 10.00 8.54
CA THR A 62 0.31 11.09 9.52
C THR A 62 0.84 10.59 10.85
N LEU A 63 0.45 9.40 11.30
CA LEU A 63 0.96 8.82 12.54
C LEU A 63 2.40 8.29 12.37
N GLY A 64 2.69 7.56 11.29
CA GLY A 64 4.02 7.01 11.03
C GLY A 64 5.09 8.09 10.78
N LEU A 65 4.75 9.16 10.08
CA LEU A 65 5.69 10.25 9.76
C LEU A 65 6.14 11.05 10.98
N LYS A 66 5.38 11.02 12.10
CA LYS A 66 5.77 11.69 13.35
C LYS A 66 7.09 11.19 13.89
N GLU A 67 7.37 9.88 13.78
CA GLU A 67 8.62 9.28 14.22
C GLU A 67 9.83 9.90 13.49
N TYR A 68 9.62 10.32 12.25
CA TYR A 68 10.64 10.93 11.40
C TYR A 68 10.61 12.46 11.43
N SER A 69 9.82 13.08 12.32
CA SER A 69 9.58 14.54 12.37
C SER A 69 9.11 15.11 11.02
N LYS A 70 8.35 14.33 10.24
CA LYS A 70 7.78 14.74 8.96
C LYS A 70 6.27 14.96 9.09
N ILE A 71 5.72 15.75 8.17
CA ILE A 71 4.29 16.06 8.08
C ILE A 71 3.76 15.42 6.80
N PHE A 72 2.57 14.83 6.90
CA PHE A 72 1.85 14.31 5.74
C PHE A 72 1.59 15.42 4.71
N SER A 73 1.75 15.10 3.43
CA SER A 73 1.43 15.99 2.32
C SER A 73 0.74 15.22 1.20
N GLU A 74 -0.13 15.87 0.45
CA GLU A 74 -0.88 15.25 -0.66
C GLU A 74 0.03 14.90 -1.85
N ASP A 75 1.13 15.63 -2.02
CA ASP A 75 2.12 15.44 -3.08
C ASP A 75 3.20 14.41 -2.71
N MET A 76 3.11 13.79 -1.51
CA MET A 76 4.09 12.79 -1.12
C MET A 76 3.97 11.54 -2.00
N LEU A 77 5.10 11.01 -2.43
CA LEU A 77 5.14 9.83 -3.28
C LEU A 77 4.74 8.57 -2.50
N MET A 78 3.81 7.83 -3.10
CA MET A 78 3.38 6.51 -2.69
C MET A 78 4.06 5.47 -3.58
N VAL A 79 4.51 4.38 -2.97
CA VAL A 79 4.90 3.17 -3.70
C VAL A 79 3.67 2.27 -3.72
N CYS A 80 3.05 2.15 -4.87
CA CYS A 80 1.83 1.39 -5.11
C CYS A 80 2.22 0.04 -5.73
N GLU A 81 1.96 -1.05 -5.01
CA GLU A 81 2.28 -2.41 -5.43
C GLU A 81 1.00 -3.14 -5.83
N GLU A 82 0.98 -3.76 -7.02
CA GLU A 82 -0.01 -4.78 -7.36
C GLU A 82 0.68 -6.15 -7.37
N PHE A 83 -0.04 -7.18 -6.95
CA PHE A 83 0.51 -8.52 -6.79
C PHE A 83 -0.54 -9.60 -7.01
N GLU A 84 -0.06 -10.82 -7.22
CA GLU A 84 -0.88 -12.03 -7.29
C GLU A 84 -0.41 -13.05 -6.25
N VAL A 85 -1.34 -13.80 -5.67
CA VAL A 85 -1.01 -14.95 -4.81
C VAL A 85 -0.55 -16.11 -5.69
N VAL A 86 0.63 -16.64 -5.38
CA VAL A 86 1.27 -17.72 -6.15
C VAL A 86 1.43 -19.02 -5.37
N TYR A 87 1.25 -18.99 -4.03
CA TYR A 87 1.24 -20.15 -3.15
C TYR A 87 0.39 -19.93 -1.91
#